data_AF-A0A970GBE4-F1
#
_entry.id   AF-A0A970GBE4-F1
#
_cell.length_a   1.000
_cell.length_b   1.000
_cell.length_c   1.000
_cell.angle_alpha   90.00
_cell.angle_beta   90.00
_cell.angle_gamma   90.00
#
_symmetry.space_group_name_H-M   'P 1'
#
loop_
_entity.id
_entity.type
_entity.pdbx_description
1 polymer ?
#
loop_
_entity_poly.entity_id
_entity_poly.type
_entity_poly.pdbx_seq_one_letter_code
_entity_poly.pdbx_strand_id
1 'polypeptide(L)' 'MNTPQVSSLLWDEFSMLVNYLEGQRISQVLTFTEQSVALLLENNTVVVFSNLEDELIVDLETP' A
#
# COMPACT_ATOMS: atom_id res chain seq x y z
N MET A 1 21.56 8.49 -2.54
CA MET A 1 20.22 7.87 -2.55
C MET A 1 19.33 8.77 -3.38
N ASN A 2 18.81 8.29 -4.52
CA ASN A 2 17.82 9.04 -5.29
C ASN A 2 16.51 8.98 -4.51
N THR A 3 16.17 10.04 -3.79
CA THR A 3 14.80 10.20 -3.29
C THR A 3 13.88 10.23 -4.51
N PRO A 4 12.92 9.30 -4.62
CA PRO A 4 11.97 9.32 -5.72
C PRO A 4 11.29 10.70 -5.74
N GLN A 5 11.27 11.34 -6.90
CA GLN A 5 10.56 12.61 -7.06
C GLN A 5 9.06 12.30 -7.09
N VAL A 6 8.46 12.33 -5.91
CA VAL A 6 7.01 12.30 -5.76
C VAL A 6 6.48 13.67 -6.17
N SER A 7 5.45 13.69 -7.01
CA SER A 7 4.74 14.92 -7.36
C SER A 7 4.26 15.59 -6.07
N SER A 8 4.37 16.92 -5.96
CA SER A 8 3.83 17.66 -4.82
C SER A 8 2.32 17.45 -4.62
N LEU A 9 1.61 17.06 -5.68
CA LEU A 9 0.19 16.74 -5.66
C LEU A 9 -0.13 15.38 -5.02
N LEU A 10 0.87 14.51 -4.85
CA LEU A 10 0.73 13.16 -4.30
C LEU A 10 1.47 13.00 -2.97
N TRP A 11 1.91 14.11 -2.39
CA TRP A 11 2.76 14.08 -1.20
C TRP A 11 2.01 13.60 0.03
N ASP A 12 0.74 13.97 0.16
CA ASP A 12 -0.09 13.60 1.30
C ASP A 12 -0.41 12.10 1.27
N GLU A 13 -0.79 11.57 0.10
CA GLU A 13 -1.00 10.13 -0.12
C GLU A 13 0.29 9.34 0.09
N PHE A 14 1.41 9.84 -0.44
CA PHE A 14 2.71 9.21 -0.23
C PHE A 14 3.10 9.18 1.25
N SER A 15 2.94 10.30 1.96
CA SER A 15 3.24 10.36 3.39
C SER A 15 2.34 9.44 4.19
N MET A 16 1.06 9.31 3.83
CA MET A 16 0.15 8.35 4.43
C MET A 16 0.65 6.92 4.24
N LEU A 17 0.96 6.52 3.01
CA LEU A 17 1.48 5.17 2.71
C LEU A 17 2.78 4.89 3.47
N VAL A 18 3.70 5.84 3.53
CA VAL A 18 4.95 5.70 4.31
C VAL A 18 4.64 5.42 5.78
N ASN A 19 3.75 6.20 6.40
CA ASN A 19 3.42 6.03 7.82
C ASN A 19 2.81 4.65 8.16
N TYR A 20 2.04 4.06 7.24
CA TYR A 20 1.38 2.78 7.47
C TYR A 20 2.19 1.57 7.01
N LEU A 21 3.06 1.73 6.01
CA LEU A 21 3.75 0.61 5.35
C LEU A 21 5.24 0.54 5.72
N GLU A 22 5.91 1.68 5.94
CA GLU A 22 7.35 1.69 6.18
C GLU A 22 7.69 0.99 7.49
N GLY A 23 8.67 0.07 7.43
CA GLY A 23 9.10 -0.72 8.59
C GLY A 23 8.15 -1.86 8.99
N GLN A 24 6.98 -1.98 8.36
CA GLN A 24 6.05 -3.08 8.63
C GLN A 24 6.47 -4.37 7.92
N ARG A 25 6.17 -5.48 8.57
CA ARG A 25 6.35 -6.83 8.01
C ARG A 25 5.02 -7.40 7.58
N ILE A 26 5.05 -8.13 6.46
CA ILE A 26 3.91 -8.90 5.99
C ILE A 26 3.75 -10.11 6.90
N SER A 27 2.64 -10.17 7.62
CA SER A 27 2.25 -11.33 8.42
C SER A 27 1.68 -12.44 7.54
N GLN A 28 0.82 -12.09 6.58
CA GLN A 28 0.14 -13.06 5.72
C GLN A 28 -0.29 -12.42 4.39
N VAL A 29 -0.27 -13.20 3.31
CA VAL A 29 -0.95 -12.87 2.04
C VAL A 29 -2.40 -13.37 2.13
N LEU A 30 -3.36 -12.45 2.06
CA LEU A 30 -4.79 -12.77 2.15
C LEU A 30 -5.40 -13.07 0.77
N THR A 31 -4.97 -12.36 -0.26
CA THR A 31 -5.47 -12.54 -1.64
C THR A 31 -4.35 -12.25 -2.63
N PHE A 32 -4.28 -13.06 -3.68
CA PHE A 32 -3.33 -12.89 -4.78
C PHE A 32 -4.00 -13.33 -6.07
N THR A 33 -4.42 -12.35 -6.88
CA THR A 33 -5.06 -12.55 -8.18
C THR A 33 -4.32 -11.74 -9.24
N GLU A 34 -4.71 -11.88 -10.50
CA GLU A 34 -4.14 -11.06 -11.58
C GLU A 34 -4.42 -9.56 -11.39
N GLN A 35 -5.51 -9.21 -10.71
CA GLN A 35 -5.98 -7.83 -10.57
C GLN A 35 -5.79 -7.27 -9.16
N SER A 36 -5.48 -8.10 -8.15
CA SER A 36 -5.39 -7.62 -6.78
C SER A 36 -4.47 -8.45 -5.89
N VAL A 37 -3.85 -7.76 -4.94
CA VAL A 37 -3.04 -8.34 -3.86
C VAL A 37 -3.48 -7.74 -2.54
N ALA A 38 -3.91 -8.58 -1.60
CA ALA A 38 -4.25 -8.17 -0.24
C ALA A 38 -3.24 -8.77 0.76
N LEU A 39 -2.69 -7.92 1.62
CA LEU A 39 -1.65 -8.25 2.59
C LEU A 39 -2.12 -7.89 4.00
N LEU A 40 -1.97 -8.82 4.94
CA LEU A 40 -2.07 -8.53 6.36
C LEU A 40 -0.67 -8.21 6.91
N LEU A 41 -0.52 -7.04 7.52
CA LEU A 41 0.69 -6.62 8.19
C LEU A 41 0.69 -7.06 9.66
N GLU A 42 1.87 -7.16 10.28
CA GLU A 42 2.02 -7.53 11.70
C GLU A 42 1.35 -6.54 12.67
N ASN A 43 1.12 -5.29 12.24
CA ASN A 43 0.37 -4.28 13.00
C ASN A 43 -1.16 -4.40 12.84
N ASN A 44 -1.66 -5.53 12.33
CA ASN A 44 -3.07 -5.80 12.01
C ASN A 44 -3.68 -4.87 10.94
N THR A 45 -2.88 -4.13 10.18
CA THR A 45 -3.37 -3.36 9.02
C THR A 45 -3.52 -4.29 7.82
N VAL A 46 -4.66 -4.20 7.13
CA VAL A 46 -4.85 -4.85 5.81
C VAL A 46 -4.58 -3.82 4.73
N VAL A 47 -3.71 -4.19 3.79
CA VAL A 47 -3.34 -3.37 2.64
C VAL A 47 -3.82 -4.09 1.39
N VAL A 48 -4.65 -3.43 0.60
CA VAL A 48 -5.16 -3.97 -0.66
C VAL A 48 -4.61 -3.14 -1.81
N PHE A 49 -3.90 -3.79 -2.71
CA PHE A 49 -3.47 -3.23 -3.98
C PHE A 49 -4.39 -3.78 -5.06
N SER A 50 -5.10 -2.90 -5.76
CA SER A 50 -5.99 -3.27 -6.88
C SER A 50 -5.51 -2.60 -8.16
N ASN A 51 -5.29 -3.38 -9.19
CA ASN A 51 -4.94 -2.92 -10.53
C ASN A 51 -6.21 -2.82 -11.38
N LEU A 52 -6.56 -1.61 -11.78
CA LEU A 52 -7.69 -1.29 -12.64
C LEU A 52 -7.18 -0.67 -13.93
N GLU A 53 -6.86 -1.53 -14.89
CA GLU A 53 -6.36 -1.19 -16.24
C GLU A 53 -5.16 -0.23 -16.24
N ASP A 54 -5.39 1.07 -16.10
CA ASP A 54 -4.38 2.14 -16.09
C ASP A 54 -4.14 2.75 -14.68
N GLU A 55 -4.87 2.30 -13.67
CA GLU A 55 -4.83 2.85 -12.31
C GLU A 55 -4.45 1.79 -11.26
N LEU A 56 -3.61 2.19 -10.30
CA LEU A 56 -3.34 1.42 -9.10
C LEU A 56 -4.08 2.05 -7.92
N ILE A 57 -5.02 1.31 -7.33
CA ILE A 57 -5.70 1.71 -6.10
C ILE A 57 -5.03 1.02 -4.92
N VAL A 58 -4.83 1.79 -3.84
CA VAL A 58 -4.31 1.29 -2.57
C VAL A 58 -5.31 1.62 -1.48
N ASP A 59 -5.88 0.58 -0.87
CA ASP A 59 -6.77 0.70 0.28
C ASP A 59 -6.07 0.22 1.55
N LEU A 60 -6.29 0.94 2.65
CA LEU A 60 -5.75 0.63 3.97
C LEU A 60 -6.91 0.47 4.95
N GLU A 61 -7.09 -0.74 5.46
CA GLU A 61 -8.03 -1.02 6.53
C GLU A 61 -7.23 -1.17 7.84
N THR A 62 -7.53 -0.29 8.80
CA THR A 62 -6.95 -0.32 10.14
C THR A 62 -7.99 -0.84 11.14
N PRO A 63 -7.57 -1.45 12.27
CA PRO A 63 -8.48 -1.94 13.31
C PRO A 63 -9.38 -0.87 13.92
#